data_AF-A0A8C4WVV9-F1
#
_entry.id   AF-A0A8C4WVV9-F1
#
_cell.length_a   1.000
_cell.length_b   1.000
_cell.length_c   1.000
_cell.angle_alpha   90.00
_cell.angle_beta   90.00
_cell.angle_gamma   90.00
#
_symmetry.space_group_name_H-M   'P 1'
#
loop_
_entity.id
_entity.type
_entity.pdbx_description
1 polymer ?
#
loop_
_entity_poly.entity_id
_entity_poly.type
_entity_poly.pdbx_seq_one_letter_code
_entity_poly.pdbx_strand_id
1 'polypeptide(L)'
;MQMITLLPSSLLRLESPLAIPCFTGSILPTMVQIIFMRNWDYRIAYPNPPTHGFPTDYHTPTISVFWDDADVSLHNVGSIYYQEYDYTGKTGRGQSNSDASDLRQKVNGQVQKNFTKSFDATWILKITWDGVPAVPATSNLLNTNTFQAILTTDGINTFCLIQFMEGKMLWRPESRDPNANHALIGYHSGWYERFHYNDGIIEESDSTRYRPDMFPGKIVAEGSTKEMGAMGRWAFKLENNAAQFTNPRKDCWNWYHSEGFPWFRWNNPPCPCSLWQAFFDPWYTSGWNLQRYGFKEPRIPGTLWTFQSRWPSWSGSGVRCYYNFWGSLLMGRHEKVLPTPWDQPAFWRWSRYIRESWLSEKRQHYHESELDPFDNCCMKSNSWEFCRYYVERRPNDFCFRYRPPFIAALFGDPHLTTLDGVSYTFNGLGDFVILQGNNTNGTYLTMQGRTQRAGFQNLQATNFILLAAKEDDGLTVSFSSLSVCIRCCLDNNRCVF
;
A
#
# COMPACT_ATOMS: atom_id res chain seq x y z
N MET A 1 -13.51 -36.31 -22.20
CA MET A 1 -12.27 -35.98 -21.45
C MET A 1 -12.66 -35.08 -20.28
N GLN A 2 -12.28 -35.40 -19.03
CA GLN A 2 -12.87 -34.79 -17.82
C GLN A 2 -12.57 -33.30 -17.68
N MET A 3 -13.62 -32.47 -17.54
CA MET A 3 -13.49 -31.15 -16.93
C MET A 3 -12.77 -31.30 -15.58
N ILE A 4 -11.90 -30.36 -15.24
CA ILE A 4 -11.22 -30.35 -13.94
C ILE A 4 -12.32 -30.35 -12.86
N THR A 5 -12.52 -31.46 -12.18
CA THR A 5 -13.70 -31.75 -11.35
C THR A 5 -13.29 -31.66 -9.88
N LEU A 6 -13.89 -30.71 -9.18
CA LEU A 6 -13.86 -30.57 -7.73
C LEU A 6 -15.26 -30.08 -7.33
N LEU A 7 -15.83 -30.68 -6.28
CA LEU A 7 -17.20 -30.46 -5.84
C LEU A 7 -17.42 -29.00 -5.40
N PRO A 8 -18.55 -28.37 -5.77
CA PRO A 8 -18.87 -27.00 -5.37
C PRO A 8 -19.33 -26.93 -3.92
N SER A 9 -18.83 -25.95 -3.17
CA SER A 9 -19.40 -25.51 -1.89
C SER A 9 -20.07 -24.14 -2.06
N SER A 10 -21.26 -24.03 -1.47
CA SER A 10 -22.26 -22.95 -1.50
C SER A 10 -21.83 -21.49 -1.70
N LEU A 11 -22.74 -20.75 -2.37
CA LEU A 11 -22.96 -19.29 -2.40
C LEU A 11 -22.13 -18.48 -1.39
N LEU A 12 -21.14 -17.74 -1.89
CA LEU A 12 -20.38 -16.76 -1.13
C LEU A 12 -20.21 -15.46 -1.91
N ARG A 13 -20.47 -14.36 -1.21
CA ARG A 13 -20.21 -12.98 -1.61
C ARG A 13 -18.75 -12.84 -2.07
N LEU A 14 -18.51 -12.39 -3.30
CA LEU A 14 -17.18 -12.01 -3.81
C LEU A 14 -16.73 -10.70 -3.13
N GLU A 15 -16.31 -10.80 -1.88
CA GLU A 15 -15.47 -9.81 -1.20
C GLU A 15 -14.15 -10.50 -0.93
N SER A 16 -13.22 -10.44 -1.89
CA SER A 16 -11.84 -10.87 -1.67
C SER A 16 -10.92 -9.67 -1.87
N PRO A 17 -10.12 -9.29 -0.85
CA PRO A 17 -9.21 -8.17 -0.95
C PRO A 17 -7.89 -8.51 -1.67
N LEU A 18 -7.81 -9.68 -2.33
CA LEU A 18 -6.59 -10.24 -2.90
C LEU A 18 -6.64 -10.52 -4.40
N ALA A 19 -7.81 -10.40 -5.02
CA ALA A 19 -7.81 -9.91 -6.37
C ALA A 19 -7.19 -8.51 -6.28
N ILE A 20 -5.97 -8.34 -6.80
CA ILE A 20 -5.29 -7.04 -7.01
C ILE A 20 -6.39 -5.99 -7.23
N PRO A 21 -6.40 -4.81 -6.57
CA PRO A 21 -7.55 -3.89 -6.50
C PRO A 21 -7.92 -3.21 -7.84
N CYS A 22 -7.69 -3.89 -8.97
CA CYS A 22 -8.44 -3.73 -10.20
C CYS A 22 -9.76 -4.52 -10.18
N PHE A 23 -9.98 -5.43 -9.22
CA PHE A 23 -10.97 -6.47 -9.39
C PHE A 23 -11.97 -6.55 -8.23
N THR A 24 -13.15 -5.96 -8.44
CA THR A 24 -14.37 -6.49 -7.85
C THR A 24 -15.22 -7.08 -8.96
N GLY A 25 -15.05 -8.39 -9.18
CA GLY A 25 -15.83 -9.12 -10.18
C GLY A 25 -17.22 -9.39 -9.64
N SER A 26 -18.26 -9.03 -10.40
CA SER A 26 -19.59 -9.61 -10.20
C SER A 26 -19.80 -10.63 -11.30
N ILE A 27 -20.00 -11.90 -10.95
CA ILE A 27 -20.58 -12.87 -11.88
C ILE A 27 -22.07 -12.54 -11.92
N LEU A 28 -22.52 -11.92 -13.01
CA LEU A 28 -23.96 -11.72 -13.22
C LEU A 28 -24.56 -13.06 -13.65
N PRO A 29 -25.52 -13.62 -12.91
CA PRO A 29 -26.04 -14.98 -13.13
C PRO A 29 -26.68 -15.21 -14.50
N THR A 30 -26.96 -14.16 -15.27
CA THR A 30 -27.65 -14.24 -16.56
C THR A 30 -26.73 -14.18 -17.76
N MET A 31 -25.40 -14.07 -17.57
CA MET A 31 -24.49 -13.79 -18.69
C MET A 31 -23.22 -14.64 -18.65
N VAL A 32 -22.80 -15.07 -19.82
CA VAL A 32 -21.61 -15.89 -20.03
C VAL A 32 -20.34 -15.02 -20.17
N GLN A 33 -20.24 -14.02 -19.31
CA GLN A 33 -19.13 -13.05 -19.27
C GLN A 33 -18.67 -12.80 -17.84
N ILE A 34 -17.41 -12.39 -17.70
CA ILE A 34 -16.80 -11.97 -16.44
C ILE A 34 -16.58 -10.47 -16.53
N ILE A 35 -17.32 -9.69 -15.73
CA ILE A 35 -17.20 -8.23 -15.68
C ILE A 35 -16.46 -7.84 -14.40
N PHE A 36 -15.44 -7.00 -14.53
CA PHE A 36 -14.76 -6.40 -13.40
C PHE A 36 -15.26 -4.98 -13.18
N MET A 37 -15.95 -4.78 -12.07
CA MET A 37 -16.42 -3.47 -11.64
C MET A 37 -15.42 -2.88 -10.64
N ARG A 38 -15.43 -1.56 -10.49
CA ARG A 38 -14.86 -0.92 -9.30
C ARG A 38 -15.90 -0.94 -8.18
N ASN A 39 -15.46 -0.92 -6.93
CA ASN A 39 -16.26 -1.07 -5.70
C ASN A 39 -17.47 -0.11 -5.52
N TRP A 40 -17.71 0.79 -6.48
CA TRP A 40 -18.72 1.86 -6.42
C TRP A 40 -19.54 1.99 -7.72
N ASP A 41 -19.30 1.15 -8.72
CA ASP A 41 -20.05 1.21 -9.99
C ASP A 41 -21.40 0.46 -9.89
N TYR A 42 -22.42 0.99 -10.56
CA TYR A 42 -23.71 0.32 -10.71
C TYR A 42 -23.53 -1.03 -11.41
N ARG A 43 -24.17 -2.08 -10.88
CA ARG A 43 -24.18 -3.41 -11.50
C ARG A 43 -25.12 -3.39 -12.70
N ILE A 44 -24.60 -2.98 -13.85
CA ILE A 44 -25.32 -3.01 -15.11
C ILE A 44 -25.11 -4.38 -15.75
N ALA A 45 -26.20 -5.05 -16.07
CA ALA A 45 -26.18 -6.26 -16.86
C ALA A 45 -26.14 -5.86 -18.34
N TYR A 46 -25.16 -6.38 -19.09
CA TYR A 46 -25.04 -6.17 -20.53
C TYR A 46 -25.50 -7.43 -21.27
N PRO A 47 -26.81 -7.61 -21.54
CA PRO A 47 -27.34 -8.86 -22.06
C PRO A 47 -26.81 -9.19 -23.45
N ASN A 48 -26.59 -8.17 -24.27
CA ASN A 48 -26.16 -8.35 -25.64
C ASN A 48 -24.69 -7.94 -25.82
N PRO A 49 -23.86 -8.78 -26.44
CA PRO A 49 -22.52 -8.40 -26.85
C PRO A 49 -22.56 -7.29 -27.91
N PRO A 50 -21.51 -6.48 -28.05
CA PRO A 50 -21.40 -5.55 -29.17
C PRO A 50 -21.43 -6.32 -30.50
N THR A 51 -22.18 -5.80 -31.48
CA THR A 51 -22.47 -6.50 -32.76
C THR A 51 -21.23 -6.88 -33.57
N HIS A 52 -20.13 -6.12 -33.44
CA HIS A 52 -18.87 -6.36 -34.15
C HIS A 52 -17.72 -6.69 -33.19
N GLY A 53 -18.04 -7.22 -32.00
CA GLY A 53 -17.08 -7.47 -30.93
C GLY A 53 -16.69 -6.21 -30.18
N PHE A 54 -15.81 -6.35 -29.19
CA PHE A 54 -15.37 -5.25 -28.34
C PHE A 54 -14.83 -4.07 -29.18
N PRO A 55 -15.48 -2.89 -29.11
CA PRO A 55 -14.99 -1.70 -29.81
C PRO A 55 -13.79 -1.10 -29.06
N THR A 56 -13.04 -0.23 -29.75
CA THR A 56 -11.82 0.39 -29.18
C THR A 56 -12.08 1.32 -28.00
N ASP A 57 -13.28 1.86 -27.89
CA ASP A 57 -13.74 2.80 -26.87
C ASP A 57 -14.57 2.10 -25.77
N TYR A 58 -14.45 0.78 -25.63
CA TYR A 58 -15.18 0.04 -24.60
C TYR A 58 -14.63 0.33 -23.19
N HIS A 59 -15.44 0.92 -22.32
CA HIS A 59 -14.99 1.40 -21.00
C HIS A 59 -15.13 0.41 -19.85
N THR A 60 -15.64 -0.80 -20.11
CA THR A 60 -15.86 -1.82 -19.08
C THR A 60 -14.81 -2.93 -19.22
N PRO A 61 -14.03 -3.24 -18.18
CA PRO A 61 -13.14 -4.39 -18.22
C PRO A 61 -13.96 -5.69 -18.20
N THR A 62 -13.87 -6.47 -19.27
CA THR A 62 -14.71 -7.65 -19.49
C THR A 62 -13.90 -8.78 -20.12
N ILE A 63 -14.11 -10.01 -19.65
CA ILE A 63 -13.72 -11.23 -20.36
C ILE A 63 -14.98 -11.91 -20.86
N SER A 64 -15.07 -12.06 -22.17
CA SER A 64 -16.12 -12.77 -22.86
C SER A 64 -15.69 -14.22 -23.06
N VAL A 65 -16.17 -15.12 -22.19
CA VAL A 65 -15.89 -16.56 -22.32
C VAL A 65 -16.66 -17.12 -23.51
N PHE A 66 -17.95 -16.82 -23.58
CA PHE A 66 -18.86 -17.13 -24.68
C PHE A 66 -20.09 -16.24 -24.56
N TRP A 67 -19.90 -14.92 -24.67
CA TRP A 67 -20.94 -13.94 -24.34
C TRP A 67 -22.07 -13.98 -25.36
N ASP A 68 -23.18 -14.53 -24.88
CA ASP A 68 -24.52 -14.39 -25.41
C ASP A 68 -25.49 -14.66 -24.23
N ASP A 69 -26.78 -14.33 -24.39
CA ASP A 69 -27.73 -14.25 -23.27
C ASP A 69 -28.19 -15.64 -22.80
N ALA A 70 -27.92 -15.96 -21.53
CA ALA A 70 -28.22 -17.24 -20.91
C ALA A 70 -29.35 -17.11 -19.89
N ASP A 71 -30.25 -18.09 -19.85
CA ASP A 71 -31.40 -18.07 -18.96
C ASP A 71 -31.34 -19.20 -17.92
N VAL A 72 -30.88 -18.89 -16.72
CA VAL A 72 -30.89 -19.83 -15.59
C VAL A 72 -32.05 -19.55 -14.61
N SER A 73 -33.11 -18.88 -15.07
CA SER A 73 -34.25 -18.53 -14.21
C SER A 73 -35.13 -19.73 -13.84
N LEU A 74 -35.13 -20.78 -14.66
CA LEU A 74 -35.90 -21.99 -14.40
C LEU A 74 -35.19 -22.90 -13.38
N HIS A 75 -35.93 -23.32 -12.36
CA HIS A 75 -35.43 -24.22 -11.33
C HIS A 75 -34.96 -25.55 -11.94
N ASN A 76 -33.77 -26.04 -11.54
CA ASN A 76 -33.12 -27.26 -12.04
C ASN A 76 -32.77 -27.26 -13.55
N VAL A 77 -32.74 -26.11 -14.22
CA VAL A 77 -32.32 -26.02 -15.63
C VAL A 77 -31.04 -25.21 -15.73
N GLY A 78 -29.93 -25.91 -15.91
CA GLY A 78 -28.60 -25.32 -15.98
C GLY A 78 -28.12 -24.78 -14.62
N SER A 79 -26.81 -24.70 -14.44
CA SER A 79 -26.22 -24.18 -13.22
C SER A 79 -24.88 -23.51 -13.49
N ILE A 80 -24.60 -22.45 -12.73
CA ILE A 80 -23.32 -21.75 -12.77
C ILE A 80 -22.65 -21.95 -11.42
N TYR A 81 -21.52 -22.66 -11.42
CA TYR A 81 -20.69 -22.88 -10.25
C TYR A 81 -19.45 -22.00 -10.33
N TYR A 82 -19.04 -21.43 -9.21
CA TYR A 82 -17.74 -20.76 -9.11
C TYR A 82 -17.08 -21.07 -7.78
N GLN A 83 -15.74 -21.10 -7.78
CA GLN A 83 -14.93 -21.27 -6.58
C GLN A 83 -13.67 -20.42 -6.70
N GLU A 84 -13.40 -19.65 -5.64
CA GLU A 84 -12.19 -18.85 -5.48
C GLU A 84 -11.16 -19.61 -4.63
N TYR A 85 -9.90 -19.57 -5.06
CA TYR A 85 -8.75 -20.18 -4.41
C TYR A 85 -7.69 -19.10 -4.18
N ASP A 86 -7.37 -18.83 -2.92
CA ASP A 86 -6.27 -17.95 -2.50
C ASP A 86 -5.11 -18.79 -1.95
N TYR A 87 -3.94 -18.68 -2.60
CA TYR A 87 -2.73 -19.42 -2.23
C TYR A 87 -1.72 -18.56 -1.47
N THR A 88 -2.04 -17.29 -1.18
CA THR A 88 -1.13 -16.41 -0.42
C THR A 88 -1.18 -16.67 1.09
N GLY A 89 -2.27 -17.26 1.58
CA GLY A 89 -2.53 -17.47 3.01
C GLY A 89 -2.83 -16.20 3.80
N LYS A 90 -2.92 -15.03 3.16
CA LYS A 90 -2.99 -13.73 3.85
C LYS A 90 -4.41 -13.29 4.25
N THR A 91 -5.44 -13.82 3.60
CA THR A 91 -6.84 -13.46 3.90
C THR A 91 -7.51 -14.33 4.97
N GLY A 92 -6.80 -15.31 5.52
CA GLY A 92 -7.41 -16.35 6.35
C GLY A 92 -8.36 -17.30 5.59
N ARG A 93 -8.56 -17.10 4.28
CA ARG A 93 -9.29 -18.01 3.37
C ARG A 93 -8.36 -18.93 2.58
N GLY A 94 -7.09 -19.00 2.97
CA GLY A 94 -6.10 -19.85 2.31
C GLY A 94 -6.57 -21.30 2.28
N GLN A 95 -6.70 -21.87 1.08
CA GLN A 95 -7.12 -23.26 0.92
C GLN A 95 -5.87 -24.13 0.82
N SER A 96 -5.55 -24.86 1.89
CA SER A 96 -4.41 -25.79 1.95
C SER A 96 -4.84 -27.26 1.82
N ASN A 97 -5.91 -27.54 1.08
CA ASN A 97 -6.33 -28.92 0.83
C ASN A 97 -5.68 -29.50 -0.43
N SER A 98 -5.65 -30.83 -0.54
CA SER A 98 -5.04 -31.58 -1.65
C SER A 98 -5.62 -31.14 -3.00
N ASP A 99 -6.91 -30.88 -3.04
CA ASP A 99 -7.67 -30.53 -4.23
C ASP A 99 -7.27 -29.16 -4.80
N ALA A 100 -7.11 -28.16 -3.92
CA ALA A 100 -6.58 -26.85 -4.30
C ALA A 100 -5.14 -26.95 -4.80
N SER A 101 -4.30 -27.78 -4.16
CA SER A 101 -2.91 -27.98 -4.59
C SER A 101 -2.80 -28.64 -5.97
N ASP A 102 -3.63 -29.66 -6.25
CA ASP A 102 -3.71 -30.33 -7.55
C ASP A 102 -4.23 -29.39 -8.65
N LEU A 103 -5.27 -28.60 -8.35
CA LEU A 103 -5.76 -27.56 -9.25
C LEU A 103 -4.65 -26.55 -9.60
N ARG A 104 -3.94 -26.04 -8.60
CA ARG A 104 -2.83 -25.09 -8.79
C ARG A 104 -1.74 -25.67 -9.69
N GLN A 105 -1.34 -26.93 -9.45
CA GLN A 105 -0.34 -27.61 -10.26
C GLN A 105 -0.79 -27.77 -11.72
N LYS A 106 -2.04 -28.19 -11.95
CA LYS A 106 -2.62 -28.35 -13.29
C LYS A 106 -2.69 -27.02 -14.03
N VAL A 107 -3.13 -25.95 -13.36
CA VAL A 107 -3.24 -24.61 -13.95
C VAL A 107 -1.85 -24.05 -14.28
N ASN A 108 -0.89 -24.14 -13.35
CA ASN A 108 0.48 -23.72 -13.60
C ASN A 108 1.10 -24.48 -14.78
N GLY A 109 0.88 -25.80 -14.86
CA GLY A 109 1.34 -26.63 -15.97
C GLY A 109 0.74 -26.22 -17.33
N GLN A 110 -0.55 -25.86 -17.37
CA GLN A 110 -1.18 -25.37 -18.60
C GLN A 110 -0.64 -23.99 -19.02
N VAL A 111 -0.44 -23.07 -18.07
CA VAL A 111 0.15 -21.75 -18.37
C VAL A 111 1.57 -21.91 -18.90
N GLN A 112 2.40 -22.73 -18.23
CA GLN A 112 3.77 -23.01 -18.67
C GLN A 112 3.81 -23.62 -20.07
N LYS A 113 2.89 -24.54 -20.38
CA LYS A 113 2.79 -25.18 -21.70
C LYS A 113 2.37 -24.18 -22.79
N ASN A 114 1.40 -23.32 -22.51
CA ASN A 114 0.83 -22.44 -23.52
C ASN A 114 1.67 -21.18 -23.77
N PHE A 115 2.36 -20.67 -22.75
CA PHE A 115 3.05 -19.38 -22.82
C PHE A 115 4.57 -19.44 -22.60
N THR A 116 5.12 -20.63 -22.29
CA THR A 116 6.56 -20.84 -22.02
C THR A 116 7.12 -19.88 -20.95
N LYS A 117 6.30 -19.49 -19.97
CA LYS A 117 6.70 -18.63 -18.85
C LYS A 117 6.57 -19.38 -17.53
N SER A 118 7.61 -19.24 -16.70
CA SER A 118 7.53 -19.62 -15.28
C SER A 118 6.37 -18.86 -14.65
N PHE A 119 5.46 -19.59 -14.04
CA PHE A 119 4.24 -19.05 -13.46
C PHE A 119 3.89 -19.82 -12.20
N ASP A 120 3.59 -19.08 -11.14
CA ASP A 120 3.13 -19.66 -9.89
C ASP A 120 1.89 -18.92 -9.38
N ALA A 121 0.72 -19.52 -9.60
CA ALA A 121 -0.55 -18.89 -9.27
C ALA A 121 -0.63 -18.53 -7.77
N THR A 122 -0.86 -17.27 -7.46
CA THR A 122 -1.19 -16.80 -6.11
C THR A 122 -2.69 -16.78 -5.88
N TRP A 123 -3.48 -16.73 -6.96
CA TRP A 123 -4.93 -16.68 -6.93
C TRP A 123 -5.55 -17.36 -8.16
N ILE A 124 -6.63 -18.10 -7.97
CA ILE A 124 -7.41 -18.75 -9.04
C ILE A 124 -8.91 -18.57 -8.80
N LEU A 125 -9.66 -18.23 -9.85
CA LEU A 125 -11.11 -18.33 -9.91
C LEU A 125 -11.52 -19.32 -10.98
N LYS A 126 -12.22 -20.37 -10.57
CA LYS A 126 -12.77 -21.40 -11.46
C LYS A 126 -14.26 -21.18 -11.60
N ILE A 127 -14.76 -21.07 -12.82
CA ILE A 127 -16.19 -20.88 -13.13
C ILE A 127 -16.61 -21.96 -14.11
N THR A 128 -17.71 -22.66 -13.81
CA THR A 128 -18.29 -23.71 -14.65
C THR A 128 -19.74 -23.40 -14.93
N TRP A 129 -20.08 -23.29 -16.21
CA TRP A 129 -21.45 -23.25 -16.70
C TRP A 129 -21.79 -24.67 -17.12
N ASP A 130 -22.75 -25.27 -16.43
CA ASP A 130 -23.14 -26.66 -16.63
C ASP A 130 -24.59 -26.75 -17.11
N GLY A 131 -24.78 -27.13 -18.37
CA GLY A 131 -26.10 -27.31 -18.95
C GLY A 131 -26.91 -26.01 -19.02
N VAL A 132 -26.27 -24.86 -19.23
CA VAL A 132 -26.97 -23.56 -19.28
C VAL A 132 -27.73 -23.41 -20.61
N PRO A 133 -29.03 -23.07 -20.61
CA PRO A 133 -29.78 -22.83 -21.85
C PRO A 133 -29.66 -21.36 -22.30
N ALA A 134 -29.85 -21.13 -23.60
CA ALA A 134 -29.99 -19.79 -24.15
C ALA A 134 -31.37 -19.19 -23.78
N VAL A 135 -31.46 -17.86 -23.72
CA VAL A 135 -32.73 -17.16 -23.55
C VAL A 135 -33.70 -17.44 -24.71
N PRO A 136 -34.99 -17.72 -24.47
CA PRO A 136 -35.58 -18.07 -23.18
C PRO A 136 -35.36 -19.56 -22.83
N ALA A 137 -35.17 -19.87 -21.55
CA ALA A 137 -34.87 -21.23 -21.08
C ALA A 137 -35.93 -22.26 -21.49
N THR A 138 -37.21 -21.87 -21.47
CA THR A 138 -38.35 -22.74 -21.80
C THR A 138 -38.27 -23.37 -23.18
N SER A 139 -37.65 -22.67 -24.13
CA SER A 139 -37.51 -23.13 -25.51
C SER A 139 -36.23 -23.94 -25.75
N ASN A 140 -35.29 -23.94 -24.80
CA ASN A 140 -33.93 -24.46 -24.95
C ASN A 140 -33.54 -25.52 -23.90
N LEU A 141 -34.52 -26.14 -23.23
CA LEU A 141 -34.29 -27.16 -22.18
C LEU A 141 -33.42 -28.35 -22.61
N LEU A 142 -33.46 -28.72 -23.90
CA LEU A 142 -32.68 -29.84 -24.46
C LEU A 142 -31.39 -29.40 -25.16
N ASN A 143 -31.21 -28.09 -25.37
CA ASN A 143 -30.16 -27.49 -26.18
C ASN A 143 -29.34 -26.55 -25.30
N THR A 144 -28.51 -27.15 -24.45
CA THR A 144 -27.76 -26.45 -23.41
C THR A 144 -26.27 -26.46 -23.68
N ASN A 145 -25.56 -25.48 -23.13
CA ASN A 145 -24.11 -25.36 -23.21
C ASN A 145 -23.43 -25.76 -21.90
N THR A 146 -22.31 -26.47 -21.99
CA THR A 146 -21.43 -26.76 -20.84
C THR A 146 -19.98 -26.37 -21.16
N PHE A 147 -19.41 -25.50 -20.33
CA PHE A 147 -18.04 -24.99 -20.50
C PHE A 147 -17.51 -24.44 -19.17
N GLN A 148 -16.21 -24.22 -19.11
CA GLN A 148 -15.51 -23.77 -17.90
C GLN A 148 -14.46 -22.73 -18.26
N ALA A 149 -14.30 -21.74 -17.39
CA ALA A 149 -13.23 -20.76 -17.44
C ALA A 149 -12.44 -20.77 -16.13
N ILE A 150 -11.13 -20.64 -16.24
CA ILE A 150 -10.21 -20.48 -15.11
C ILE A 150 -9.47 -19.17 -15.30
N LEU A 151 -9.70 -18.22 -14.40
CA LEU A 151 -8.93 -16.99 -14.30
C LEU A 151 -7.83 -17.19 -13.25
N THR A 152 -6.59 -16.86 -13.56
CA THR A 152 -5.45 -17.09 -12.67
C THR A 152 -4.44 -15.96 -12.75
N THR A 153 -3.79 -15.63 -11.64
CA THR A 153 -2.72 -14.62 -11.58
C THR A 153 -1.65 -14.99 -10.54
N ASP A 154 -0.41 -14.54 -10.78
CA ASP A 154 0.69 -14.56 -9.83
C ASP A 154 0.90 -13.17 -9.16
N GLY A 155 0.03 -12.20 -9.48
CA GLY A 155 0.14 -10.80 -9.08
C GLY A 155 0.88 -9.90 -10.08
N ILE A 156 1.45 -10.45 -11.15
CA ILE A 156 2.13 -9.74 -12.25
C ILE A 156 1.52 -10.16 -13.59
N ASN A 157 1.51 -11.46 -13.87
CA ASN A 157 0.90 -12.06 -15.05
C ASN A 157 -0.50 -12.55 -14.71
N THR A 158 -1.44 -12.35 -15.65
CA THR A 158 -2.83 -12.79 -15.51
C THR A 158 -3.25 -13.55 -16.76
N PHE A 159 -3.90 -14.70 -16.57
CA PHE A 159 -4.33 -15.58 -17.65
C PHE A 159 -5.77 -16.02 -17.48
N CYS A 160 -6.47 -16.23 -18.59
CA CYS A 160 -7.75 -16.90 -18.63
C CYS A 160 -7.65 -18.14 -19.51
N LEU A 161 -7.97 -19.30 -18.95
CA LEU A 161 -8.03 -20.58 -19.65
C LEU A 161 -9.49 -20.97 -19.81
N ILE A 162 -9.93 -21.19 -21.04
CA ILE A 162 -11.32 -21.53 -21.37
C ILE A 162 -11.33 -22.92 -21.99
N GLN A 163 -12.30 -23.73 -21.57
CA GLN A 163 -12.55 -25.05 -22.14
C GLN A 163 -14.05 -25.22 -22.40
N PHE A 164 -14.38 -25.61 -23.62
CA PHE A 164 -15.71 -26.01 -24.04
C PHE A 164 -15.81 -27.52 -24.01
N MET A 165 -16.87 -28.06 -23.41
CA MET A 165 -17.04 -29.50 -23.34
C MET A 165 -17.46 -30.03 -24.71
N GLU A 166 -16.67 -30.97 -25.23
CA GLU A 166 -16.89 -31.60 -26.54
C GLU A 166 -18.30 -32.19 -26.65
N GLY A 167 -19.04 -31.80 -27.69
CA GLY A 167 -20.40 -32.25 -27.94
C GLY A 167 -21.46 -31.68 -26.99
N LYS A 168 -21.08 -30.69 -26.16
CA LYS A 168 -21.96 -30.04 -25.18
C LYS A 168 -22.09 -28.54 -25.39
N MET A 169 -21.75 -28.03 -26.57
CA MET A 169 -22.18 -26.70 -27.01
C MET A 169 -23.32 -26.90 -28.01
N LEU A 170 -24.56 -26.89 -27.54
CA LEU A 170 -25.74 -27.29 -28.31
C LEU A 170 -26.75 -26.16 -28.52
N TRP A 171 -26.41 -24.92 -28.15
CA TRP A 171 -27.27 -23.77 -28.44
C TRP A 171 -27.58 -23.66 -29.94
N ARG A 172 -28.85 -23.38 -30.23
CA ARG A 172 -29.38 -23.32 -31.59
C ARG A 172 -29.35 -21.88 -32.10
N PRO A 173 -28.45 -21.52 -33.04
CA PRO A 173 -28.37 -20.17 -33.56
C PRO A 173 -29.68 -19.69 -34.19
N GLU A 174 -30.44 -20.59 -34.83
CA GLU A 174 -31.74 -20.28 -35.46
C GLU A 174 -32.83 -19.85 -34.46
N SER A 175 -32.60 -20.07 -33.16
CA SER A 175 -33.50 -19.67 -32.09
C SER A 175 -33.06 -18.39 -31.36
N ARG A 176 -32.00 -17.73 -31.85
CA ARG A 176 -31.45 -16.49 -31.31
C ARG A 176 -31.92 -15.29 -32.13
N ASP A 177 -31.91 -14.09 -31.55
CA ASP A 177 -32.20 -12.87 -32.31
C ASP A 177 -30.98 -12.53 -33.19
N PRO A 178 -31.10 -12.58 -34.53
CA PRO A 178 -29.98 -12.35 -35.43
C PRO A 178 -29.42 -10.91 -35.38
N ASN A 179 -30.13 -9.96 -34.77
CA ASN A 179 -29.69 -8.57 -34.65
C ASN A 179 -29.13 -8.23 -33.27
N ALA A 180 -29.29 -9.11 -32.28
CA ALA A 180 -28.89 -8.86 -30.89
C ALA A 180 -27.91 -9.90 -30.34
N ASN A 181 -27.88 -11.12 -30.89
CA ASN A 181 -27.17 -12.25 -30.33
C ASN A 181 -26.05 -12.75 -31.25
N HIS A 182 -24.85 -12.24 -31.02
CA HIS A 182 -23.63 -12.72 -31.67
C HIS A 182 -22.67 -13.23 -30.60
N ALA A 183 -22.62 -14.56 -30.42
CA ALA A 183 -21.73 -15.16 -29.44
C ALA A 183 -20.29 -14.66 -29.60
N LEU A 184 -19.79 -13.99 -28.57
CA LEU A 184 -18.48 -13.33 -28.57
C LEU A 184 -17.51 -14.12 -27.69
N ILE A 185 -16.28 -14.30 -28.17
CA ILE A 185 -15.16 -14.79 -27.37
C ILE A 185 -14.07 -13.73 -27.43
N GLY A 186 -13.54 -13.31 -26.29
CA GLY A 186 -12.56 -12.23 -26.26
C GLY A 186 -12.41 -11.57 -24.90
N TYR A 187 -11.71 -10.44 -24.87
CA TYR A 187 -11.57 -9.62 -23.67
C TYR A 187 -11.32 -8.15 -24.01
N HIS A 188 -11.65 -7.26 -23.07
CA HIS A 188 -11.33 -5.83 -23.13
C HIS A 188 -10.87 -5.34 -21.75
N SER A 189 -9.82 -4.52 -21.70
CA SER A 189 -9.26 -4.00 -20.43
C SER A 189 -10.08 -2.90 -19.76
N GLY A 190 -11.01 -2.29 -20.49
CA GLY A 190 -11.83 -1.15 -20.03
C GLY A 190 -11.08 0.18 -19.96
N TRP A 191 -9.82 0.22 -20.40
CA TRP A 191 -9.04 1.45 -20.49
C TRP A 191 -8.97 1.95 -21.94
N TYR A 192 -8.86 3.27 -22.12
CA TYR A 192 -8.66 3.89 -23.43
C TYR A 192 -7.26 3.53 -23.94
N GLU A 193 -7.16 2.41 -24.65
CA GLU A 193 -6.04 1.94 -25.48
C GLU A 193 -6.37 0.49 -25.92
N ARG A 194 -5.78 0.05 -27.03
CA ARG A 194 -6.16 -1.17 -27.80
C ARG A 194 -5.88 -2.51 -27.10
N PHE A 195 -5.86 -2.58 -25.77
CA PHE A 195 -5.71 -3.85 -25.07
C PHE A 195 -7.04 -4.58 -24.97
N HIS A 196 -7.39 -5.17 -26.10
CA HIS A 196 -8.54 -6.04 -26.28
C HIS A 196 -8.24 -7.11 -27.32
N TYR A 197 -9.07 -8.13 -27.34
CA TYR A 197 -9.03 -9.18 -28.34
C TYR A 197 -10.46 -9.60 -28.67
N ASN A 198 -10.76 -9.66 -29.96
CA ASN A 198 -11.95 -10.30 -30.49
C ASN A 198 -11.51 -11.56 -31.22
N ASP A 199 -12.04 -12.71 -30.80
CA ASP A 199 -11.80 -13.94 -31.54
C ASP A 199 -12.50 -13.86 -32.90
N GLY A 200 -11.78 -14.20 -33.98
CA GLY A 200 -12.33 -14.26 -35.34
C GLY A 200 -13.54 -15.18 -35.51
N ILE A 201 -13.86 -16.04 -34.53
CA ILE A 201 -15.10 -16.83 -34.51
C ILE A 201 -16.36 -15.95 -34.62
N ILE A 202 -16.28 -14.67 -34.24
CA ILE A 202 -17.38 -13.72 -34.41
C ILE A 202 -17.71 -13.45 -35.90
N GLU A 203 -16.74 -13.57 -36.81
CA GLU A 203 -16.94 -13.35 -38.25
C GLU A 203 -17.39 -14.62 -38.99
N GLU A 204 -17.36 -15.78 -38.31
CA GLU A 204 -17.75 -17.06 -38.87
C GLU A 204 -19.28 -17.24 -39.01
N SER A 205 -19.68 -18.27 -39.76
CA SER A 205 -21.09 -18.69 -39.85
C SER A 205 -21.65 -19.05 -38.46
N ASP A 206 -22.95 -18.88 -38.25
CA ASP A 206 -23.57 -19.16 -36.96
C ASP A 206 -23.40 -20.62 -36.51
N SER A 207 -23.39 -21.58 -37.46
CA SER A 207 -23.11 -22.99 -37.19
C SER A 207 -21.70 -23.24 -36.65
N THR A 208 -20.74 -22.40 -37.02
CA THR A 208 -19.36 -22.44 -36.49
C THR A 208 -19.27 -21.69 -35.16
N ARG A 209 -19.85 -20.49 -35.11
CA ARG A 209 -19.79 -19.57 -33.97
C ARG A 209 -20.33 -20.18 -32.68
N TYR A 210 -21.44 -20.93 -32.77
CA TYR A 210 -22.06 -21.57 -31.61
C TYR A 210 -21.49 -22.97 -31.29
N ARG A 211 -20.47 -23.43 -32.04
CA ARG A 211 -19.80 -24.73 -31.85
C ARG A 211 -18.29 -24.60 -31.58
N PRO A 212 -17.83 -23.75 -30.64
CA PRO A 212 -16.41 -23.60 -30.36
C PRO A 212 -15.76 -24.91 -29.86
N ASP A 213 -16.56 -25.86 -29.36
CA ASP A 213 -16.12 -27.20 -28.98
C ASP A 213 -15.55 -28.05 -30.14
N MET A 214 -15.93 -27.74 -31.39
CA MET A 214 -15.58 -28.53 -32.58
C MET A 214 -14.36 -28.01 -33.34
N PHE A 215 -13.79 -26.87 -32.94
CA PHE A 215 -12.69 -26.21 -33.64
C PHE A 215 -11.45 -26.09 -32.74
N PRO A 216 -10.24 -26.08 -33.33
CA PRO A 216 -9.03 -25.83 -32.57
C PRO A 216 -9.09 -24.40 -32.03
N GLY A 217 -8.97 -24.25 -30.72
CA GLY A 217 -8.98 -22.92 -30.12
C GLY A 217 -7.61 -22.24 -30.20
N LYS A 218 -7.47 -21.10 -29.51
CA LYS A 218 -6.36 -20.17 -29.72
C LYS A 218 -5.60 -19.84 -28.44
N ILE A 219 -4.30 -19.59 -28.58
CA ILE A 219 -3.44 -18.99 -27.56
C ILE A 219 -3.21 -17.53 -27.99
N VAL A 220 -3.59 -16.59 -27.13
CA VAL A 220 -3.50 -15.15 -27.40
C VAL A 220 -2.59 -14.52 -26.35
N ALA A 221 -1.51 -13.88 -26.81
CA ALA A 221 -0.58 -13.14 -25.94
C ALA A 221 0.16 -12.06 -26.71
N GLU A 222 0.32 -10.89 -26.09
CA GLU A 222 1.27 -9.85 -26.54
C GLU A 222 1.08 -9.45 -28.02
N GLY A 223 -0.18 -9.33 -28.47
CA GLY A 223 -0.54 -9.00 -29.86
C GLY A 223 -0.35 -10.14 -30.88
N SER A 224 0.02 -11.33 -30.42
CA SER A 224 0.14 -12.54 -31.23
C SER A 224 -0.98 -13.53 -30.93
N THR A 225 -1.41 -14.24 -31.97
CA THR A 225 -2.40 -15.33 -31.88
C THR A 225 -1.78 -16.57 -32.50
N LYS A 226 -1.85 -17.70 -31.79
CA LYS A 226 -1.38 -19.00 -32.26
C LYS A 226 -2.49 -20.04 -32.10
N GLU A 227 -2.56 -21.00 -33.00
CA GLU A 227 -3.44 -22.15 -32.81
C GLU A 227 -2.96 -22.99 -31.63
N MET A 228 -3.89 -23.38 -30.74
CA MET A 228 -3.57 -24.29 -29.64
C MET A 228 -3.45 -25.74 -30.12
N GLY A 229 -4.10 -26.08 -31.24
CA GLY A 229 -4.22 -27.43 -31.78
C GLY A 229 -5.17 -28.36 -31.01
N ALA A 230 -5.62 -27.95 -29.82
CA ALA A 230 -6.62 -28.67 -29.05
C ALA A 230 -8.04 -28.11 -29.34
N MET A 231 -8.99 -29.00 -29.60
CA MET A 231 -10.39 -28.64 -29.83
C MET A 231 -11.00 -28.01 -28.58
N GLY A 232 -11.80 -26.96 -28.76
CA GLY A 232 -12.60 -26.41 -27.66
C GLY A 232 -11.79 -25.64 -26.60
N ARG A 233 -10.56 -25.19 -26.88
CA ARG A 233 -9.69 -24.61 -25.84
C ARG A 233 -9.04 -23.28 -26.21
N TRP A 234 -9.26 -22.28 -25.37
CA TRP A 234 -8.66 -20.97 -25.51
C TRP A 234 -7.78 -20.65 -24.29
N ALA A 235 -6.70 -19.92 -24.53
CA ALA A 235 -5.84 -19.39 -23.48
C ALA A 235 -5.47 -17.94 -23.78
N PHE A 236 -5.86 -17.03 -22.89
CA PHE A 236 -5.62 -15.61 -23.02
C PHE A 236 -4.61 -15.16 -21.98
N LYS A 237 -3.61 -14.38 -22.41
CA LYS A 237 -2.81 -13.54 -21.53
C LYS A 237 -3.44 -12.16 -21.46
N LEU A 238 -3.87 -11.77 -20.26
CA LEU A 238 -4.72 -10.60 -20.01
C LEU A 238 -3.93 -9.35 -19.60
N GLU A 239 -2.62 -9.33 -19.83
CA GLU A 239 -1.74 -8.20 -19.54
C GLU A 239 -0.59 -8.11 -20.55
N ASN A 240 0.03 -6.94 -20.65
CA ASN A 240 1.22 -6.68 -21.50
C ASN A 240 2.32 -5.91 -20.73
N ASN A 241 2.62 -6.40 -19.54
CA ASN A 241 3.63 -5.89 -18.63
C ASN A 241 5.03 -6.16 -19.18
N ALA A 242 5.90 -5.16 -19.01
CA ALA A 242 7.32 -5.31 -19.31
C ALA A 242 7.98 -6.35 -18.38
N ALA A 243 9.09 -6.94 -18.81
CA ALA A 243 9.80 -7.96 -18.02
C ALA A 243 10.22 -7.48 -16.62
N GLN A 244 10.52 -6.19 -16.46
CA GLN A 244 10.87 -5.57 -15.17
C GLN A 244 9.70 -4.93 -14.42
N PHE A 245 8.45 -5.20 -14.82
CA PHE A 245 7.29 -4.62 -14.15
C PHE A 245 7.18 -5.14 -12.71
N THR A 246 7.06 -4.21 -11.77
CA THR A 246 6.72 -4.46 -10.38
C THR A 246 5.29 -4.01 -10.15
N ASN A 247 4.51 -4.80 -9.41
CA ASN A 247 3.14 -4.45 -9.09
C ASN A 247 3.09 -3.69 -7.75
N PRO A 248 2.88 -2.37 -7.74
CA PRO A 248 2.92 -1.57 -6.51
C PRO A 248 1.82 -1.99 -5.51
N ARG A 249 0.68 -2.46 -6.02
CA ARG A 249 -0.41 -2.97 -5.18
C ARG A 249 0.01 -4.27 -4.50
N LYS A 250 0.64 -5.20 -5.23
CA LYS A 250 1.17 -6.44 -4.65
C LYS A 250 2.22 -6.14 -3.57
N ASP A 251 3.15 -5.23 -3.84
CA ASP A 251 4.22 -4.88 -2.92
C ASP A 251 3.67 -4.20 -1.66
N CYS A 252 2.74 -3.25 -1.82
CA CYS A 252 2.00 -2.65 -0.71
C CYS A 252 1.26 -3.69 0.14
N TRP A 253 0.53 -4.60 -0.51
CA TRP A 253 -0.22 -5.65 0.18
C TRP A 253 0.71 -6.60 0.96
N ASN A 254 1.85 -6.95 0.36
CA ASN A 254 2.85 -7.77 0.99
C ASN A 254 3.43 -7.10 2.22
N TRP A 255 3.83 -5.83 2.09
CA TRP A 255 4.35 -5.03 3.19
C TRP A 255 3.33 -4.88 4.33
N TYR A 256 2.06 -4.59 4.01
CA TYR A 256 1.00 -4.43 5.01
C TYR A 256 0.81 -5.66 5.90
N HIS A 257 0.96 -6.86 5.32
CA HIS A 257 0.85 -8.13 6.06
C HIS A 257 2.16 -8.53 6.76
N SER A 258 3.32 -8.05 6.30
CA SER A 258 4.58 -8.24 7.02
C SER A 258 4.71 -7.29 8.21
N GLU A 259 4.01 -6.15 8.19
CA GLU A 259 4.06 -5.18 9.27
C GLU A 259 3.12 -5.54 10.42
N GLY A 260 3.67 -5.47 11.64
CA GLY A 260 2.91 -5.65 12.87
C GLY A 260 1.96 -4.49 13.17
N PHE A 261 1.28 -4.58 14.31
CA PHE A 261 0.51 -3.45 14.83
C PHE A 261 1.48 -2.29 15.20
N PRO A 262 1.18 -1.02 14.88
CA PRO A 262 2.12 0.09 15.08
C PRO A 262 2.18 0.58 16.53
N TRP A 263 2.65 -0.26 17.46
CA TRP A 263 2.78 0.10 18.88
C TRP A 263 3.75 1.26 19.14
N PHE A 264 4.75 1.42 18.28
CA PHE A 264 5.77 2.47 18.40
C PHE A 264 5.20 3.89 18.41
N ARG A 265 4.01 4.09 17.81
CA ARG A 265 3.34 5.40 17.72
C ARG A 265 3.04 6.05 19.07
N TRP A 266 2.83 5.24 20.12
CA TRP A 266 2.44 5.73 21.44
C TRP A 266 3.58 6.45 22.17
N ASN A 267 4.83 6.14 21.82
CA ASN A 267 6.03 6.72 22.42
C ASN A 267 6.61 7.87 21.59
N ASN A 268 6.03 8.15 20.42
CA ASN A 268 6.48 9.22 19.55
C ASN A 268 5.90 10.57 20.05
N PRO A 269 6.69 11.66 20.00
CA PRO A 269 6.18 12.98 20.35
C PRO A 269 5.10 13.43 19.34
N PRO A 270 4.20 14.34 19.74
CA PRO A 270 3.16 14.88 18.87
C PRO A 270 3.65 16.05 18.02
N CYS A 271 3.17 16.16 16.79
CA CYS A 271 3.57 17.25 15.89
C CYS A 271 3.18 18.64 16.40
N PRO A 272 4.07 19.65 16.30
CA PRO A 272 3.73 21.04 16.54
C PRO A 272 2.61 21.54 15.62
N CYS A 273 1.75 22.44 16.10
CA CYS A 273 0.63 22.94 15.31
C CYS A 273 1.09 23.91 14.21
N SER A 274 2.20 24.62 14.43
CA SER A 274 2.76 25.56 13.45
C SER A 274 4.24 25.30 13.19
N LEU A 275 4.67 25.73 12.00
CA LEU A 275 6.06 25.69 11.57
C LEU A 275 6.98 26.43 12.55
N TRP A 276 6.51 27.56 13.11
CA TRP A 276 7.26 28.33 14.09
C TRP A 276 7.45 27.57 15.40
N GLN A 277 6.44 26.85 15.87
CA GLN A 277 6.59 25.98 17.03
C GLN A 277 7.64 24.90 16.74
N ALA A 278 7.56 24.22 15.59
CA ALA A 278 8.56 23.23 15.20
C ALA A 278 9.98 23.79 15.05
N PHE A 279 10.11 25.04 14.61
CA PHE A 279 11.39 25.71 14.43
C PHE A 279 12.06 26.04 15.77
N PHE A 280 11.28 26.52 16.74
CA PHE A 280 11.80 26.91 18.05
C PHE A 280 11.87 25.76 19.06
N ASP A 281 11.19 24.65 18.77
CA ASP A 281 11.21 23.46 19.61
C ASP A 281 12.46 22.61 19.33
N PRO A 282 13.37 22.44 20.32
CA PRO A 282 14.60 21.69 20.14
C PRO A 282 14.38 20.18 19.94
N TRP A 283 13.18 19.65 20.24
CA TRP A 283 12.82 18.27 19.93
C TRP A 283 12.62 18.02 18.45
N TYR A 284 12.59 19.07 17.63
CA TYR A 284 12.38 18.97 16.19
C TYR A 284 13.61 19.41 15.40
N THR A 285 13.72 18.86 14.19
CA THR A 285 14.71 19.27 13.20
C THR A 285 14.04 19.44 11.86
N SER A 286 14.49 20.42 11.10
CA SER A 286 14.06 20.66 9.73
C SER A 286 14.47 19.49 8.82
N GLY A 287 13.57 19.07 7.94
CA GLY A 287 13.83 18.05 6.93
C GLY A 287 14.93 18.43 5.95
N TRP A 288 15.14 19.73 5.73
CA TRP A 288 16.29 20.26 4.97
C TRP A 288 17.64 19.80 5.53
N ASN A 289 17.75 19.59 6.85
CA ASN A 289 18.97 19.04 7.44
C ASN A 289 19.19 17.57 7.02
N LEU A 290 18.12 16.78 6.88
CA LEU A 290 18.19 15.37 6.47
C LEU A 290 18.55 15.23 5.00
N GLN A 291 18.01 16.11 4.15
CA GLN A 291 18.32 16.14 2.72
C GLN A 291 19.82 16.35 2.48
N ARG A 292 20.51 17.13 3.33
CA ARG A 292 21.98 17.29 3.27
C ARG A 292 22.75 15.98 3.49
N TYR A 293 22.15 15.01 4.17
CA TYR A 293 22.70 13.67 4.37
C TYR A 293 22.19 12.65 3.34
N GLY A 294 21.41 13.10 2.34
CA GLY A 294 20.88 12.27 1.26
C GLY A 294 19.61 11.50 1.59
N PHE A 295 18.94 11.79 2.71
CA PHE A 295 17.64 11.19 3.01
C PHE A 295 16.55 11.91 2.23
N LYS A 296 15.79 11.13 1.44
CA LYS A 296 14.58 11.59 0.74
C LYS A 296 13.38 11.39 1.63
N GLU A 297 12.33 12.18 1.48
CA GLU A 297 11.22 12.16 2.44
C GLU A 297 9.92 11.83 1.69
N PRO A 298 8.95 11.14 2.32
CA PRO A 298 7.67 10.87 1.67
C PRO A 298 7.02 12.19 1.28
N ARG A 299 6.71 12.37 -0.01
CA ARG A 299 6.15 13.62 -0.52
C ARG A 299 4.64 13.63 -0.34
N ILE A 300 4.14 14.57 0.46
CA ILE A 300 2.70 14.79 0.64
C ILE A 300 2.27 16.05 -0.14
N PRO A 301 1.28 15.97 -1.05
CA PRO A 301 0.77 17.12 -1.78
C PRO A 301 0.40 18.29 -0.87
N GLY A 302 0.77 19.51 -1.27
CA GLY A 302 0.53 20.73 -0.47
C GLY A 302 1.58 21.03 0.61
N THR A 303 2.51 20.10 0.89
CA THR A 303 3.62 20.34 1.82
C THR A 303 4.66 21.26 1.20
N LEU A 304 5.12 22.25 1.97
CA LEU A 304 6.33 23.02 1.67
C LEU A 304 7.46 22.76 2.66
N TRP A 305 7.14 22.55 3.92
CA TRP A 305 8.13 22.36 4.98
C TRP A 305 7.90 21.04 5.71
N THR A 306 8.98 20.36 6.00
CA THR A 306 8.98 19.14 6.81
C THR A 306 9.82 19.35 8.05
N PHE A 307 9.32 18.89 9.18
CA PHE A 307 10.11 18.72 10.40
C PHE A 307 9.94 17.29 10.88
N GLN A 308 10.90 16.76 11.61
CA GLN A 308 10.74 15.48 12.31
C GLN A 308 11.26 15.60 13.73
N SER A 309 10.92 14.62 14.58
CA SER A 309 11.59 14.47 15.85
C SER A 309 13.11 14.36 15.65
N ARG A 310 13.87 15.13 16.41
CA ARG A 310 15.34 15.23 16.30
C ARG A 310 16.02 13.91 16.65
N TRP A 311 15.40 13.14 17.53
CA TRP A 311 15.88 11.85 18.00
C TRP A 311 14.83 10.78 17.74
N PRO A 312 15.25 9.53 17.49
CA PRO A 312 14.32 8.42 17.45
C PRO A 312 13.88 8.06 18.87
N SER A 313 12.74 7.39 18.98
CA SER A 313 12.33 6.70 20.19
C SER A 313 13.27 5.52 20.47
N TRP A 314 13.09 4.88 21.63
CA TRP A 314 13.82 3.65 21.98
C TRP A 314 13.63 2.51 20.97
N SER A 315 12.54 2.51 20.19
CA SER A 315 12.29 1.52 19.15
C SER A 315 12.79 1.95 17.77
N GLY A 316 13.55 3.05 17.67
CA GLY A 316 14.02 3.59 16.39
C GLY A 316 12.98 4.43 15.62
N SER A 317 11.79 4.62 16.18
CA SER A 317 10.66 5.29 15.52
C SER A 317 10.64 6.80 15.76
N GLY A 318 9.80 7.52 15.03
CA GLY A 318 9.58 8.93 15.30
C GLY A 318 8.35 9.48 14.60
N VAL A 319 8.26 10.81 14.59
CA VAL A 319 7.19 11.52 13.88
C VAL A 319 7.79 12.47 12.86
N ARG A 320 7.20 12.51 11.67
CA ARG A 320 7.45 13.51 10.63
C ARG A 320 6.21 14.38 10.47
N CYS A 321 6.40 15.69 10.53
CA CYS A 321 5.37 16.71 10.49
C CYS A 321 5.47 17.50 9.19
N TYR A 322 4.34 17.65 8.51
CA TYR A 322 4.22 18.28 7.20
C TYR A 322 3.46 19.58 7.33
N TYR A 323 4.06 20.68 6.88
CA TYR A 323 3.46 22.02 6.95
C TYR A 323 3.24 22.58 5.56
N ASN A 324 2.13 23.31 5.41
CA ASN A 324 1.82 24.02 4.16
C ASN A 324 2.66 25.30 4.01
N PHE A 325 2.43 26.00 2.91
CA PHE A 325 3.08 27.29 2.61
C PHE A 325 2.92 28.32 3.75
N TRP A 326 1.76 28.37 4.40
CA TRP A 326 1.46 29.30 5.50
C TRP A 326 2.00 28.85 6.85
N GLY A 327 2.69 27.71 6.92
CA GLY A 327 3.25 27.18 8.15
C GLY A 327 2.23 26.52 9.09
N SER A 328 1.03 26.19 8.61
CA SER A 328 0.07 25.36 9.36
C SER A 328 0.39 23.88 9.18
N LEU A 329 0.27 23.09 10.24
CA LEU A 329 0.37 21.64 10.16
C LEU A 329 -0.72 21.10 9.23
N LEU A 330 -0.33 20.35 8.21
CA LEU A 330 -1.22 19.57 7.36
C LEU A 330 -1.53 18.23 8.02
N MET A 331 -0.47 17.50 8.38
CA MET A 331 -0.54 16.25 9.12
C MET A 331 0.85 15.90 9.68
N GLY A 332 0.85 15.11 10.73
CA GLY A 332 1.98 14.31 11.17
C GLY A 332 1.87 12.88 10.67
N ARG A 333 2.99 12.16 10.66
CA ARG A 333 3.06 10.74 10.33
C ARG A 333 4.07 10.05 11.20
N HIS A 334 3.68 8.94 11.79
CA HIS A 334 4.61 8.10 12.53
C HIS A 334 5.40 7.22 11.57
N GLU A 335 6.72 7.30 11.67
CA GLU A 335 7.67 6.45 10.96
C GLU A 335 8.20 5.41 11.95
N LYS A 336 8.24 4.13 11.55
CA LYS A 336 8.79 3.05 12.38
C LYS A 336 10.30 3.14 12.43
N VAL A 337 10.91 3.54 11.32
CA VAL A 337 12.34 3.81 11.16
C VAL A 337 12.51 5.29 10.89
N LEU A 338 12.98 6.05 11.88
CA LEU A 338 13.25 7.47 11.72
C LEU A 338 14.71 7.70 11.26
N PRO A 339 14.95 8.46 10.17
CA PRO A 339 16.30 8.71 9.72
C PRO A 339 16.97 9.75 10.63
N THR A 340 17.92 9.30 11.45
CA THR A 340 18.72 10.13 12.36
C THR A 340 20.21 9.92 12.11
N PRO A 341 20.86 10.78 11.31
CA PRO A 341 22.29 10.66 11.00
C PRO A 341 23.22 10.85 12.20
N TRP A 342 22.80 11.63 13.20
CA TRP A 342 23.62 12.06 14.33
C TRP A 342 23.32 11.29 15.62
N ASP A 343 22.59 10.17 15.55
CA ASP A 343 22.29 9.35 16.73
C ASP A 343 23.48 8.52 17.23
N GLN A 344 24.52 8.36 16.41
CA GLN A 344 25.75 7.69 16.79
C GLN A 344 26.73 8.67 17.48
N PRO A 345 27.16 8.42 18.74
CA PRO A 345 28.08 9.31 19.45
C PRO A 345 29.42 9.53 18.73
N ALA A 346 29.87 8.52 18.00
CA ALA A 346 31.12 8.57 17.24
C ALA A 346 30.98 9.20 15.84
N PHE A 347 29.76 9.53 15.40
CA PHE A 347 29.48 10.04 14.05
C PHE A 347 30.38 11.22 13.68
N TRP A 348 30.53 12.19 14.58
CA TRP A 348 31.34 13.39 14.34
C TRP A 348 32.85 13.15 14.41
N ARG A 349 33.28 12.01 14.96
CA ARG A 349 34.70 11.62 15.08
C ARG A 349 35.17 10.74 13.92
N TRP A 350 34.25 10.18 13.14
CA TRP A 350 34.57 9.28 12.04
C TRP A 350 35.17 10.00 10.83
N SER A 351 36.05 9.29 10.12
CA SER A 351 36.54 9.73 8.81
C SER A 351 35.36 9.90 7.83
N ARG A 352 35.55 10.68 6.77
CA ARG A 352 34.50 10.88 5.75
C ARG A 352 34.05 9.56 5.13
N TYR A 353 34.98 8.63 4.89
CA TYR A 353 34.70 7.32 4.30
C TYR A 353 33.79 6.46 5.19
N ILE A 354 34.11 6.32 6.48
CA ILE A 354 33.30 5.53 7.42
C ILE A 354 31.89 6.11 7.55
N ARG A 355 31.77 7.44 7.63
CA ARG A 355 30.46 8.11 7.66
C ARG A 355 29.63 7.82 6.43
N GLU A 356 30.21 7.90 5.24
CA GLU A 356 29.46 7.66 4.00
C GLU A 356 28.96 6.22 3.90
N SER A 357 29.81 5.24 4.27
CA SER A 357 29.40 3.83 4.31
C SER A 357 28.20 3.64 5.24
N TRP A 358 28.28 4.13 6.48
CA TRP A 358 27.18 4.00 7.44
C TRP A 358 25.90 4.73 6.99
N LEU A 359 26.04 5.92 6.41
CA LEU A 359 24.89 6.67 5.87
C LEU A 359 24.22 5.94 4.71
N SER A 360 24.98 5.29 3.83
CA SER A 360 24.42 4.53 2.70
C SER A 360 23.51 3.40 3.15
N GLU A 361 23.95 2.60 4.13
CA GLU A 361 23.15 1.53 4.73
C GLU A 361 21.90 2.08 5.41
N LYS A 362 22.03 3.14 6.23
CA LYS A 362 20.86 3.78 6.86
C LYS A 362 19.87 4.31 5.83
N ARG A 363 20.34 4.92 4.73
CA ARG A 363 19.46 5.42 3.66
C ARG A 363 18.71 4.28 2.98
N GLN A 364 19.39 3.17 2.68
CA GLN A 364 18.75 2.01 2.08
C GLN A 364 17.69 1.41 3.01
N HIS A 365 18.04 1.19 4.29
CA HIS A 365 17.10 0.65 5.27
C HIS A 365 15.85 1.52 5.43
N TYR A 366 16.04 2.85 5.50
CA TYR A 366 14.93 3.79 5.56
C TYR A 366 14.10 3.83 4.26
N HIS A 367 14.75 3.72 3.10
CA HIS A 367 14.05 3.66 1.81
C HIS A 367 13.12 2.45 1.75
N GLU A 368 13.63 1.26 2.05
CA GLU A 368 12.88 -0.01 2.03
C GLU A 368 11.77 -0.04 3.10
N SER A 369 12.02 0.56 4.28
CA SER A 369 11.11 0.48 5.43
C SER A 369 10.00 1.54 5.44
N GLU A 370 10.22 2.69 4.79
CA GLU A 370 9.31 3.85 4.87
C GLU A 370 8.94 4.41 3.50
N LEU A 371 9.89 4.58 2.58
CA LEU A 371 9.65 5.24 1.28
C LEU A 371 8.99 4.31 0.26
N ASP A 372 9.55 3.12 0.05
CA ASP A 372 8.98 2.12 -0.86
C ASP A 372 7.53 1.75 -0.52
N PRO A 373 7.17 1.46 0.75
CA PRO A 373 5.78 1.18 1.07
C PRO A 373 4.89 2.41 0.90
N PHE A 374 5.37 3.62 1.21
CA PHE A 374 4.58 4.83 0.97
C PHE A 374 4.31 5.03 -0.53
N ASP A 375 5.35 4.93 -1.34
CA ASP A 375 5.27 5.14 -2.78
C ASP A 375 4.40 4.06 -3.43
N ASN A 376 4.61 2.79 -3.08
CA ASN A 376 3.81 1.68 -3.59
C ASN A 376 2.34 1.76 -3.17
N CYS A 377 2.05 2.08 -1.91
CA CYS A 377 0.69 2.12 -1.40
C CYS A 377 -0.08 3.40 -1.75
N CYS A 378 0.55 4.58 -1.67
CA CYS A 378 -0.13 5.87 -1.77
C CYS A 378 0.08 6.61 -3.08
N MET A 379 1.21 6.39 -3.79
CA MET A 379 1.53 7.12 -5.01
C MET A 379 1.30 6.29 -6.26
N LYS A 380 1.87 5.08 -6.32
CA LYS A 380 1.88 4.21 -7.49
C LYS A 380 0.69 3.25 -7.59
N SER A 381 0.06 2.90 -6.46
CA SER A 381 -1.14 2.03 -6.48
C SER A 381 -2.31 2.66 -7.22
N ASN A 382 -2.37 3.99 -7.30
CA ASN A 382 -3.52 4.75 -7.80
C ASN A 382 -4.85 4.28 -7.16
N SER A 383 -4.83 3.98 -5.85
CA SER A 383 -6.00 3.54 -5.08
C SER A 383 -5.93 4.12 -3.67
N TRP A 384 -7.01 4.80 -3.25
CA TRP A 384 -7.11 5.36 -1.92
C TRP A 384 -7.18 4.26 -0.84
N GLU A 385 -7.78 3.11 -1.18
CA GLU A 385 -7.87 1.95 -0.30
C GLU A 385 -6.47 1.41 0.05
N PHE A 386 -5.56 1.41 -0.92
CA PHE A 386 -4.17 0.97 -0.70
C PHE A 386 -3.40 1.96 0.17
N CYS A 387 -3.64 3.26 -0.02
CA CYS A 387 -3.05 4.26 0.87
C CYS A 387 -3.60 4.14 2.30
N ARG A 388 -4.86 3.72 2.48
CA ARG A 388 -5.42 3.45 3.82
C ARG A 388 -4.67 2.33 4.53
N TYR A 389 -4.32 1.23 3.84
CA TYR A 389 -3.49 0.16 4.44
C TYR A 389 -2.14 0.70 4.93
N TYR A 390 -1.52 1.61 4.18
CA TYR A 390 -0.33 2.29 4.66
C TYR A 390 -0.57 3.08 5.95
N VAL A 391 -1.62 3.91 5.99
CA VAL A 391 -1.96 4.71 7.18
C VAL A 391 -2.28 3.83 8.39
N GLU A 392 -2.83 2.64 8.20
CA GLU A 392 -3.05 1.69 9.31
C GLU A 392 -1.74 1.20 9.95
N ARG A 393 -0.65 1.08 9.19
CA ARG A 393 0.68 0.64 9.68
C ARG A 393 1.64 1.80 9.98
N ARG A 394 1.36 2.98 9.45
CA ARG A 394 2.06 4.26 9.70
C ARG A 394 1.03 5.34 10.00
N PRO A 395 0.43 5.33 11.21
CA PRO A 395 -0.67 6.22 11.53
C PRO A 395 -0.29 7.69 11.44
N ASN A 396 -1.26 8.49 11.00
CA ASN A 396 -1.13 9.93 11.04
C ASN A 396 -1.13 10.42 12.49
N ASP A 397 -0.43 11.52 12.71
CA ASP A 397 -0.41 12.27 13.96
C ASP A 397 -0.92 13.70 13.71
N PHE A 398 -1.36 14.36 14.76
CA PHE A 398 -1.86 15.73 14.70
C PHE A 398 -1.43 16.48 15.97
N CYS A 399 -1.62 17.79 15.98
CA CYS A 399 -1.06 18.62 17.06
C CYS A 399 -1.87 18.69 18.36
N PHE A 400 -2.97 17.94 18.49
CA PHE A 400 -3.85 17.99 19.67
C PHE A 400 -3.14 17.66 21.01
N ARG A 401 -2.06 16.88 20.96
CA ARG A 401 -1.22 16.55 22.14
C ARG A 401 -0.01 17.47 22.31
N TYR A 402 0.27 18.34 21.35
CA TYR A 402 1.44 19.18 21.38
C TYR A 402 1.35 20.24 22.48
N ARG A 403 2.39 20.29 23.31
CA ARG A 403 2.58 21.31 24.33
C ARG A 403 3.90 22.02 24.01
N PRO A 404 3.88 23.32 23.70
CA PRO A 404 5.11 24.06 23.46
C PRO A 404 6.04 23.96 24.67
N PRO A 405 7.35 23.76 24.48
CA PRO A 405 8.29 23.73 25.60
C PRO A 405 8.36 25.10 26.27
N PHE A 406 8.46 25.09 27.60
CA PHE A 406 8.78 26.29 28.37
C PHE A 406 10.29 26.52 28.32
N ILE A 407 10.70 27.70 27.86
CA ILE A 407 12.10 28.07 27.75
C ILE A 407 12.47 28.92 28.96
N ALA A 408 13.32 28.39 29.84
CA ALA A 408 14.04 29.21 30.82
C ALA A 408 15.38 29.64 30.23
N ALA A 409 15.76 30.89 30.49
CA ALA A 409 16.99 31.47 29.99
C ALA A 409 17.74 32.20 31.10
N LEU A 410 19.07 32.06 31.08
CA LEU A 410 20.01 32.78 31.91
C LEU A 410 20.86 33.65 30.98
N PHE A 411 20.90 34.95 31.24
CA PHE A 411 21.68 35.90 30.46
C PHE A 411 22.63 36.66 31.39
N GLY A 412 23.92 36.66 31.07
CA GLY A 412 24.90 37.64 31.55
C GLY A 412 24.91 37.94 33.05
N ASP A 413 24.87 39.24 33.38
CA ASP A 413 24.59 39.78 34.70
C ASP A 413 23.15 39.39 35.08
N PRO A 414 22.96 38.86 36.28
CA PRO A 414 22.22 37.64 36.52
C PRO A 414 20.72 37.88 36.44
N HIS A 415 20.24 38.03 35.22
CA HIS A 415 18.85 38.07 34.84
C HIS A 415 18.42 36.65 34.52
N LEU A 416 17.46 36.16 35.31
CA LEU A 416 16.92 34.83 35.19
C LEU A 416 15.44 34.93 34.87
N THR A 417 15.00 34.19 33.84
CA THR A 417 13.58 33.98 33.59
C THR A 417 13.25 32.53 33.96
N THR A 418 12.38 32.40 34.95
CA THR A 418 11.86 31.12 35.46
C THR A 418 10.95 30.43 34.44
N LEU A 419 10.66 29.14 34.62
CA LEU A 419 9.89 28.33 33.66
C LEU A 419 8.43 28.78 33.49
N ASP A 420 7.88 29.49 34.48
CA ASP A 420 6.58 30.17 34.44
C ASP A 420 6.66 31.58 33.82
N GLY A 421 7.82 31.96 33.28
CA GLY A 421 8.00 33.20 32.53
C GLY A 421 8.26 34.44 33.38
N VAL A 422 8.50 34.28 34.70
CA VAL A 422 8.77 35.41 35.58
C VAL A 422 10.26 35.74 35.57
N SER A 423 10.58 36.99 35.27
CA SER A 423 11.96 37.49 35.25
C SER A 423 12.38 38.08 36.59
N TYR A 424 13.58 37.71 37.05
CA TYR A 424 14.20 38.22 38.27
C TYR A 424 15.64 38.66 37.99
N THR A 425 16.17 39.51 38.87
CA THR A 425 17.59 39.88 38.91
C THR A 425 18.20 39.33 40.20
N PHE A 426 19.31 38.59 40.10
CA PHE A 426 19.88 37.84 41.24
C PHE A 426 21.40 38.02 41.40
N ASN A 427 21.83 39.03 42.15
CA ASN A 427 23.26 39.32 42.34
C ASN A 427 23.94 38.46 43.43
N GLY A 428 23.56 37.19 43.55
CA GLY A 428 24.18 36.25 44.48
C GLY A 428 25.62 35.90 44.05
N LEU A 429 26.55 35.79 45.00
CA LEU A 429 27.92 35.34 44.77
C LEU A 429 28.10 33.95 45.37
N GLY A 430 28.35 32.95 44.53
CA GLY A 430 28.53 31.56 44.95
C GLY A 430 28.06 30.55 43.91
N ASP A 431 27.86 29.32 44.38
CA ASP A 431 27.37 28.19 43.61
C ASP A 431 25.89 27.96 43.93
N PHE A 432 25.06 27.89 42.89
CA PHE A 432 23.62 27.79 43.02
C PHE A 432 23.07 26.63 42.21
N VAL A 433 22.07 25.92 42.75
CA VAL A 433 21.27 24.97 41.98
C VAL A 433 20.26 25.79 41.18
N ILE A 434 20.34 25.70 39.86
CA ILE A 434 19.51 26.45 38.91
C ILE A 434 18.24 25.66 38.58
N LEU A 435 18.41 24.37 38.35
CA LEU A 435 17.33 23.46 37.99
C LEU A 435 17.55 22.14 38.70
N GLN A 436 16.48 21.62 39.29
CA GLN A 436 16.46 20.28 39.84
C GLN A 436 15.14 19.64 39.48
N GLY A 437 15.20 18.52 38.78
CA GLY A 437 14.02 17.82 38.27
C GLY A 437 14.13 16.33 38.56
N ASN A 438 13.04 15.75 39.05
CA ASN A 438 12.90 14.31 39.19
C ASN A 438 11.84 13.81 38.21
N ASN A 439 12.18 12.78 37.46
CA ASN A 439 11.28 12.06 36.55
C ASN A 439 10.50 10.99 37.35
N THR A 440 9.27 10.66 36.94
CA THR A 440 8.50 9.54 37.52
C THR A 440 9.23 8.19 37.49
N ASN A 441 10.25 8.04 36.64
CA ASN A 441 11.08 6.83 36.57
C ASN A 441 12.31 6.85 37.52
N GLY A 442 12.44 7.87 38.38
CA GLY A 442 13.55 8.01 39.35
C GLY A 442 14.80 8.69 38.81
N THR A 443 14.78 9.16 37.55
CA THR A 443 15.87 9.90 36.91
C THR A 443 15.94 11.32 37.48
N TYR A 444 17.12 11.72 37.96
CA TYR A 444 17.37 12.97 38.65
C TYR A 444 18.32 13.86 37.84
N LEU A 445 17.79 15.00 37.38
CA LEU A 445 18.61 16.02 36.74
C LEU A 445 18.91 17.14 37.74
N THR A 446 20.18 17.50 37.83
CA THR A 446 20.62 18.70 38.54
C THR A 446 21.47 19.57 37.64
N MET A 447 21.13 20.86 37.59
CA MET A 447 21.93 21.91 36.96
C MET A 447 22.40 22.89 38.04
N GLN A 448 23.69 23.17 38.06
CA GLN A 448 24.33 24.11 38.96
C GLN A 448 25.02 25.21 38.18
N GLY A 449 25.08 26.41 38.76
CA GLY A 449 25.81 27.53 38.22
C GLY A 449 26.66 28.22 39.25
N ARG A 450 27.90 28.52 38.87
CA ARG A 450 28.82 29.35 39.64
C ARG A 450 28.76 30.78 39.14
N THR A 451 28.67 31.70 40.08
CA THR A 451 28.71 33.15 39.82
C THR A 451 30.02 33.75 40.34
N GLN A 452 30.50 34.80 39.68
CA GLN A 452 31.65 35.60 40.11
C GLN A 452 31.30 37.09 39.99
N ARG A 453 31.95 37.95 40.77
CA ARG A 453 31.76 39.41 40.65
C ARG A 453 32.09 39.90 39.24
N ALA A 454 31.21 40.72 38.68
CA ALA A 454 31.43 41.37 37.39
C ALA A 454 32.60 42.36 37.50
N GLY A 455 33.49 42.35 36.51
CA GLY A 455 34.87 42.88 36.58
C GLY A 455 35.07 44.39 36.57
N PHE A 456 34.21 45.20 37.19
CA PHE A 456 34.42 46.65 37.31
C PHE A 456 34.38 47.10 38.78
N GLN A 457 35.41 47.83 39.20
CA GLN A 457 35.50 48.38 40.56
C GLN A 457 34.28 49.28 40.83
N ASN A 458 33.50 48.91 41.84
CA ASN A 458 32.26 49.54 42.36
C ASN A 458 30.90 49.02 41.86
N LEU A 459 30.82 47.96 41.06
CA LEU A 459 29.54 47.29 40.77
C LEU A 459 29.33 46.06 41.67
N GLN A 460 28.26 46.06 42.48
CA GLN A 460 27.81 44.88 43.24
C GLN A 460 26.96 43.94 42.34
N ALA A 461 27.51 43.55 41.19
CA ALA A 461 26.88 42.64 40.26
C ALA A 461 27.69 41.34 40.14
N THR A 462 27.01 40.23 39.86
CA THR A 462 27.64 38.92 39.65
C THR A 462 27.25 38.33 38.30
N ASN A 463 28.17 37.62 37.65
CA ASN A 463 27.92 36.97 36.36
C ASN A 463 28.10 35.46 36.52
N PHE A 464 27.30 34.66 35.81
CA PHE A 464 27.56 33.24 35.68
C PHE A 464 28.87 33.00 34.91
N ILE A 465 29.79 32.25 35.52
CA ILE A 465 31.09 31.90 34.92
C ILE A 465 31.21 30.42 34.56
N LEU A 466 30.38 29.57 35.18
CA LEU A 466 30.36 28.14 34.95
C LEU A 466 28.95 27.61 35.12
N LEU A 467 28.52 26.74 34.21
CA LEU A 467 27.30 25.96 34.34
C LEU A 467 27.65 24.48 34.23
N ALA A 468 27.13 23.65 35.12
CA ALA A 468 27.32 22.22 35.11
C ALA A 468 25.97 21.52 35.21
N ALA A 469 25.74 20.52 34.36
CA ALA A 469 24.55 19.69 34.41
C ALA A 469 24.94 18.21 34.56
N LYS A 470 24.20 17.49 35.39
CA LYS A 470 24.34 16.04 35.62
C LYS A 470 22.97 15.39 35.66
N GLU A 471 22.81 14.31 34.91
CA GLU A 471 21.66 13.39 34.97
C GLU A 471 22.13 12.11 35.66
N ASP A 472 21.52 11.75 36.80
CA ASP A 472 21.87 10.62 37.65
C ASP A 472 23.38 10.53 37.99
N ASP A 473 23.97 9.34 37.85
CA ASP A 473 25.43 9.06 37.90
C ASP A 473 26.10 9.17 36.52
N GLY A 474 25.43 9.81 35.57
CA GLY A 474 25.90 10.02 34.21
C GLY A 474 26.99 11.09 34.07
N LEU A 475 27.40 11.30 32.82
CA LEU A 475 28.44 12.25 32.45
C LEU A 475 28.06 13.68 32.84
N THR A 476 28.93 14.36 33.60
CA THR A 476 28.76 15.79 33.90
C THR A 476 29.18 16.62 32.69
N VAL A 477 28.29 17.47 32.18
CA VAL A 477 28.59 18.41 31.11
C VAL A 477 28.80 19.79 31.72
N SER A 478 29.98 20.37 31.51
CA SER A 478 30.34 21.69 32.03
C SER A 478 30.58 22.70 30.90
N PHE A 479 29.99 23.89 31.02
CA PHE A 479 30.15 25.00 30.09
C PHE A 479 30.90 26.15 30.80
N SER A 480 32.03 26.56 30.25
CA SER A 480 32.82 27.70 30.74
C SER A 480 32.94 28.75 29.62
N SER A 481 32.13 29.81 29.65
CA SER A 481 32.35 31.00 28.82
C SER A 481 31.61 32.20 29.39
N LEU A 482 32.18 33.39 29.21
CA LEU A 482 31.69 34.70 29.70
C LEU A 482 30.42 35.20 28.97
N SER A 483 29.90 34.43 28.01
CA SER A 483 28.70 34.78 27.25
C SER A 483 28.03 33.53 26.68
N VAL A 484 27.46 32.69 27.57
CA VAL A 484 26.63 31.55 27.16
C VAL A 484 25.17 31.85 27.48
N CYS A 485 24.33 31.91 26.44
CA CYS A 485 22.88 31.81 26.58
C CYS A 485 22.55 30.30 26.57
N ILE A 486 22.24 29.73 27.73
CA ILE A 486 21.74 28.34 27.83
C ILE A 486 20.22 28.39 27.86
N ARG A 487 19.57 27.66 26.95
CA ARG A 487 18.13 27.43 26.97
C ARG A 487 17.87 26.04 27.52
N CYS A 488 17.20 25.98 28.66
CA CYS A 488 16.71 24.72 29.22
C CYS A 488 15.24 24.56 28.83
N CYS A 489 14.89 23.43 28.21
CA CYS A 489 13.51 23.07 27.87
C CYS A 489 13.09 21.83 28.67
N LEU A 490 11.91 21.88 29.30
CA LEU A 490 11.37 20.80 30.14
C LEU A 490 10.00 20.36 29.59
N ASP A 491 9.90 19.10 29.15
CA ASP A 491 8.62 18.44 28.80
C ASP A 491 8.67 16.97 29.25
N ASN A 492 7.53 16.46 29.73
CA ASN A 492 7.28 15.10 30.25
C ASN A 492 8.54 14.21 30.34
N ASN A 493 9.24 14.34 31.45
CA ASN A 493 10.27 13.42 31.94
C ASN A 493 11.68 13.48 31.28
N ARG A 494 12.02 14.46 30.42
CA ARG A 494 13.41 14.66 29.97
C ARG A 494 13.74 16.14 29.75
N CYS A 495 14.97 16.55 30.08
CA CYS A 495 15.51 17.86 29.73
C CYS A 495 16.53 17.72 28.58
N VAL A 496 16.52 18.67 27.65
CA VAL A 496 17.54 18.77 26.59
C VAL A 496 18.18 20.16 26.68
N PHE A 497 19.51 20.16 26.68
CA PHE A 497 20.38 21.35 26.69
C PHE A 497 20.79 21.76 25.28
#